data_AF-A0A1C0V522-F1
#
_entry.id   AF-A0A1C0V522-F1
#
_cell.length_a   1.000
_cell.length_b   1.000
_cell.length_c   1.000
_cell.angle_alpha   90.00
_cell.angle_beta   90.00
_cell.angle_gamma   90.00
#
_symmetry.space_group_name_H-M   'P 1'
#
loop_
_entity.id
_entity.type
_entity.pdbx_description
1 polymer ?
#
loop_
_entity_poly.entity_id
_entity_poly.type
_entity_poly.pdbx_seq_one_letter_code
_entity_poly.pdbx_strand_id
1 'polypeptide(L)'
;MHNLEYSLVGAIAALKAIIKLRFNRMKNLLILGGSVDKTSVCLGVYGEELNPDSISKLLSCQPTQAHHRGARQDSNPKYAPYKRGAWLLRLKGSAPITAEELIIDLLSRVSTNSLLWQELSAIYDVQVRIAIHMKGWNKGFNLTAQTVQRISELRASMVFDIYAYGNEENIE
;
A
#
# COMPACT_ATOMS: atom_id res chain seq x y z
N MET A 1 -8.18 -63.34 -22.05
CA MET A 1 -7.87 -61.98 -22.57
C MET A 1 -8.64 -60.84 -21.90
N HIS A 2 -9.62 -61.09 -21.02
CA HIS A 2 -10.42 -60.01 -20.38
C HIS A 2 -9.73 -59.22 -19.26
N ASN A 3 -8.71 -59.76 -18.56
CA ASN A 3 -8.13 -59.09 -17.38
C ASN A 3 -7.12 -57.97 -17.69
N LEU A 4 -6.55 -57.92 -18.90
CA LEU A 4 -5.57 -56.89 -19.28
C LEU A 4 -6.24 -55.56 -19.69
N GLU A 5 -7.43 -55.61 -20.29
CA GLU A 5 -8.16 -54.40 -20.71
C GLU A 5 -8.69 -53.58 -19.51
N TYR A 6 -9.21 -54.25 -18.47
CA TYR A 6 -9.65 -53.58 -17.25
C TYR A 6 -8.50 -52.88 -16.49
N SER A 7 -7.31 -53.49 -16.49
CA SER A 7 -6.10 -52.91 -15.91
C SER A 7 -5.65 -51.65 -16.65
N LEU A 8 -5.76 -51.63 -17.98
CA LEU A 8 -5.34 -50.50 -18.81
C LEU A 8 -6.30 -49.31 -18.66
N VAL A 9 -7.61 -49.56 -18.61
CA VAL A 9 -8.62 -48.52 -18.40
C VAL A 9 -8.48 -47.85 -17.03
N GLY A 10 -8.22 -48.64 -15.98
CA GLY A 10 -7.96 -48.12 -14.63
C GLY A 10 -6.70 -47.25 -14.55
N ALA A 11 -5.61 -47.68 -15.20
CA ALA A 11 -4.37 -46.91 -15.26
C ALA A 11 -4.52 -45.58 -16.01
N ILE A 12 -5.27 -45.57 -17.13
CA ILE A 12 -5.56 -44.35 -17.90
C ILE A 12 -6.41 -43.37 -17.07
N ALA A 13 -7.40 -43.86 -16.31
CA ALA A 13 -8.23 -43.02 -15.45
C ALA A 13 -7.40 -42.38 -14.32
N ALA A 14 -6.52 -43.16 -13.67
CA ALA A 14 -5.62 -42.65 -12.64
C ALA A 14 -4.63 -41.60 -13.20
N LEU A 15 -4.05 -41.85 -14.38
CA LEU A 15 -3.16 -40.90 -15.04
C LEU A 15 -3.88 -39.59 -15.40
N LYS A 16 -5.11 -39.66 -15.93
CA LYS A 16 -5.95 -38.49 -16.20
C LYS A 16 -6.26 -37.70 -14.91
N ALA A 17 -6.54 -38.38 -13.80
CA ALA A 17 -6.78 -37.74 -12.52
C ALA A 17 -5.52 -37.01 -11.99
N ILE A 18 -4.35 -37.65 -12.09
CA ILE A 18 -3.06 -37.06 -11.69
C ILE A 18 -2.72 -35.84 -12.54
N ILE A 19 -2.90 -35.93 -13.87
CA ILE A 19 -2.69 -34.80 -14.79
C ILE A 19 -3.65 -33.66 -14.45
N LYS A 20 -4.94 -33.95 -14.21
CA LYS A 20 -5.94 -32.94 -13.84
C LYS A 20 -5.61 -32.25 -12.50
N LEU A 21 -5.16 -33.01 -11.50
CA LEU A 21 -4.72 -32.48 -10.21
C LEU A 21 -3.48 -31.59 -10.36
N ARG A 22 -2.48 -32.02 -11.14
CA ARG A 22 -1.29 -31.21 -11.43
C ARG A 22 -1.63 -29.94 -12.21
N PHE A 23 -2.52 -30.03 -13.19
CA PHE A 23 -2.94 -28.88 -14.00
C PHE A 23 -3.74 -27.87 -13.17
N ASN A 24 -4.64 -28.34 -12.30
CA ASN A 24 -5.38 -27.47 -11.37
C ASN A 24 -4.45 -26.82 -10.33
N ARG A 25 -3.47 -27.57 -9.79
CA ARG A 25 -2.46 -27.02 -8.87
C ARG A 25 -1.59 -25.96 -9.53
N MET A 26 -1.21 -26.15 -10.80
CA MET A 26 -0.48 -25.12 -11.58
C MET A 26 -1.35 -23.90 -11.90
N LYS A 27 -2.62 -24.09 -12.29
CA LYS A 27 -3.57 -22.98 -12.46
C LYS A 27 -3.71 -22.17 -11.17
N ASN A 28 -3.81 -22.83 -10.03
CA ASN A 28 -3.87 -22.14 -8.74
C ASN A 28 -2.56 -21.40 -8.45
N LEU A 29 -1.38 -22.00 -8.70
CA LEU A 29 -0.09 -21.32 -8.53
C LEU A 29 0.04 -20.05 -9.38
N LEU A 30 -0.48 -20.06 -10.62
CA LEU A 30 -0.49 -18.92 -11.54
C LEU A 30 -1.47 -17.81 -11.15
N ILE A 31 -2.49 -18.10 -10.33
CA ILE A 31 -3.54 -17.15 -9.91
C ILE A 31 -3.26 -16.55 -8.52
N LEU A 32 -2.27 -17.08 -7.78
CA LEU A 32 -1.95 -16.59 -6.42
C LEU A 32 -1.10 -15.32 -6.39
N GLY A 33 -0.40 -15.01 -7.49
CA GLY A 33 0.42 -13.80 -7.68
C GLY A 33 -0.40 -12.57 -8.08
N GLY A 34 0.00 -11.35 -7.69
CA GLY A 34 -0.61 -10.14 -8.27
C GLY A 34 -0.35 -8.84 -7.52
N SER A 35 -0.99 -7.77 -8.00
CA SER A 35 -1.02 -6.48 -7.31
C SER A 35 -1.74 -6.58 -5.97
N VAL A 36 -1.35 -5.73 -5.02
CA VAL A 36 -2.08 -5.52 -3.77
C VAL A 36 -3.53 -5.09 -4.05
N ASP A 37 -4.47 -5.48 -3.19
CA ASP A 37 -5.90 -5.28 -3.46
C ASP A 37 -6.33 -3.82 -3.29
N LYS A 38 -5.83 -3.18 -2.23
CA LYS A 38 -6.07 -1.76 -1.96
C LYS A 38 -4.80 -1.09 -1.49
N THR A 39 -4.68 0.17 -1.87
CA THR A 39 -3.54 1.01 -1.49
C THR A 39 -4.06 2.35 -0.98
N SER A 40 -3.49 2.84 0.11
CA SER A 40 -3.56 4.24 0.50
C SER A 40 -2.16 4.82 0.56
N VAL A 41 -1.94 5.94 -0.11
CA VAL A 41 -0.68 6.68 -0.07
C VAL A 41 -0.93 8.01 0.62
N CYS A 42 0.02 8.46 1.43
CA CYS A 42 -0.12 9.71 2.16
C CYS A 42 1.22 10.43 2.22
N LEU A 43 1.25 11.69 1.77
CA LEU A 43 2.32 12.61 2.11
C LEU A 43 1.92 13.28 3.42
N GLY A 44 2.75 13.13 4.45
CA GLY A 44 2.53 13.68 5.76
C GLY A 44 3.67 14.58 6.19
N VAL A 45 3.33 15.76 6.69
CA VAL A 45 4.25 16.65 7.40
C VAL A 45 3.78 16.69 8.85
N TYR A 46 4.70 16.44 9.79
CA TYR A 46 4.39 16.38 11.21
C TYR A 46 5.33 17.26 12.02
N GLY A 47 4.80 17.87 13.09
CA GLY A 47 5.59 18.65 14.04
C GLY A 47 4.78 19.10 15.22
N GLU A 48 5.44 19.40 16.34
CA GLU A 48 4.77 19.85 17.56
C GLU A 48 4.04 21.18 17.35
N GLU A 49 4.75 22.14 16.76
CA GLU A 49 4.26 23.51 16.50
C GLU A 49 3.76 23.68 15.05
N LEU A 50 3.42 22.57 14.39
CA LEU A 50 2.95 22.61 13.00
C LEU A 50 1.63 23.38 12.90
N ASN A 51 1.64 24.42 12.04
CA ASN A 51 0.43 25.12 11.62
C ASN A 51 0.02 24.65 10.21
N PRO A 52 -1.11 23.92 10.06
CA PRO A 52 -1.54 23.40 8.77
C PRO A 52 -1.76 24.46 7.69
N ASP A 53 -2.28 25.64 8.04
CA ASP A 53 -2.55 26.70 7.07
C ASP A 53 -1.24 27.26 6.50
N SER A 54 -0.20 27.36 7.33
CA SER A 54 1.13 27.77 6.89
C SER A 54 1.74 26.73 5.94
N ILE A 55 1.59 25.44 6.24
CA ILE A 55 2.05 24.37 5.35
C ILE A 55 1.28 24.40 4.02
N SER A 56 -0.05 24.59 4.05
CA SER A 56 -0.87 24.67 2.84
C SER A 56 -0.47 25.84 1.94
N LYS A 57 -0.19 27.02 2.53
CA LYS A 57 0.29 28.19 1.79
C LYS A 57 1.66 27.93 1.17
N LEU A 58 2.58 27.35 1.94
CA LEU A 58 3.94 27.06 1.48
C LEU A 58 3.95 26.04 0.32
N LEU A 59 3.10 25.01 0.39
CA LEU A 59 3.00 23.97 -0.63
C LEU A 59 2.03 24.33 -1.77
N SER A 60 1.31 25.45 -1.69
CA SER A 60 0.22 25.83 -2.59
C SER A 60 -0.78 24.69 -2.82
N CYS A 61 -1.04 23.91 -1.77
CA CYS A 61 -1.82 22.67 -1.82
C CYS A 61 -2.60 22.53 -0.53
N GLN A 62 -3.85 22.07 -0.61
CA GLN A 62 -4.67 21.80 0.58
C GLN A 62 -4.53 20.33 1.00
N PRO A 63 -4.47 20.04 2.31
CA PRO A 63 -4.41 18.68 2.79
C PRO A 63 -5.77 18.02 2.65
N THR A 64 -5.78 16.70 2.57
CA THR A 64 -7.01 15.91 2.79
C THR A 64 -7.44 15.89 4.24
N GLN A 65 -6.47 15.99 5.16
CA GLN A 65 -6.71 16.05 6.59
C GLN A 65 -5.59 16.83 7.26
N ALA A 66 -5.92 17.64 8.24
CA ALA A 66 -4.93 18.28 9.08
C ALA A 66 -5.44 18.46 10.50
N HIS A 67 -4.52 18.65 11.43
CA HIS A 67 -4.83 18.99 12.81
C HIS A 67 -3.66 19.70 13.47
N HIS A 68 -3.98 20.56 14.44
CA HIS A 68 -3.00 21.06 15.39
C HIS A 68 -2.76 20.03 16.50
N ARG A 69 -1.60 20.13 17.15
CA ARG A 69 -1.36 19.46 18.43
C ARG A 69 -2.43 19.87 19.44
N GLY A 70 -2.87 18.92 20.27
CA GLY A 70 -3.90 19.16 21.29
C GLY A 70 -5.33 19.20 20.74
N ALA A 71 -5.54 19.27 19.42
CA ALA A 71 -6.85 19.06 18.84
C ALA A 71 -7.31 17.62 19.07
N ARG A 72 -8.64 17.40 19.04
CA ARG A 72 -9.24 16.07 19.14
C ARG A 72 -9.87 15.68 17.81
N GLN A 73 -9.73 14.40 17.46
CA GLN A 73 -10.43 13.85 16.28
C GLN A 73 -11.95 13.87 16.46
N ASP A 74 -12.39 13.62 17.68
CA ASP A 74 -13.78 13.45 18.08
C ASP A 74 -13.93 14.08 19.48
N SER A 75 -15.11 14.66 19.77
CA SER A 75 -15.44 15.18 21.11
C SER A 75 -15.53 14.08 22.17
N ASN A 76 -15.59 12.81 21.75
CA ASN A 76 -15.60 11.67 22.63
C ASN A 76 -14.32 11.62 23.49
N PRO A 77 -14.45 11.68 24.84
CA PRO A 77 -13.32 11.77 25.75
C PRO A 77 -12.39 10.55 25.71
N LYS A 78 -12.85 9.40 25.16
CA LYS A 78 -12.02 8.19 25.01
C LYS A 78 -10.83 8.37 24.07
N TYR A 79 -10.91 9.32 23.13
CA TYR A 79 -9.81 9.60 22.22
C TYR A 79 -8.90 10.67 22.83
N ALA A 80 -7.63 10.33 23.02
CA ALA A 80 -6.64 11.29 23.46
C ALA A 80 -6.45 12.40 22.41
N PRO A 81 -6.17 13.65 22.83
CA PRO A 81 -5.74 14.70 21.91
C PRO A 81 -4.52 14.28 21.08
N TYR A 82 -4.39 14.84 19.87
CA TYR A 82 -3.24 14.58 19.02
C TYR A 82 -1.95 15.07 19.69
N LYS A 83 -0.94 14.19 19.76
CA LYS A 83 0.35 14.48 20.41
C LYS A 83 1.20 15.50 19.64
N ARG A 84 0.99 15.61 18.32
CA ARG A 84 1.69 16.53 17.42
C ARG A 84 0.70 17.03 16.36
N GLY A 85 1.02 18.16 15.73
CA GLY A 85 0.30 18.62 14.55
C GLY A 85 0.64 17.78 13.32
N ALA A 86 -0.28 17.75 12.37
CA ALA A 86 -0.11 17.06 11.10
C ALA A 86 -0.79 17.79 9.95
N TRP A 87 -0.14 17.74 8.79
CA TRP A 87 -0.69 18.08 7.48
C TRP A 87 -0.59 16.84 6.59
N LEU A 88 -1.73 16.33 6.10
CA LEU A 88 -1.82 15.03 5.43
C LEU A 88 -2.53 15.16 4.08
N LEU A 89 -1.82 14.87 3.00
CA LEU A 89 -2.39 14.70 1.65
C LEU A 89 -2.46 13.20 1.34
N ARG A 90 -3.67 12.67 1.15
CA ARG A 90 -3.92 11.24 1.01
C ARG A 90 -4.65 10.90 -0.28
N LEU A 91 -4.18 9.86 -0.96
CA LEU A 91 -4.92 9.19 -2.03
C LEU A 91 -5.21 7.74 -1.65
N LYS A 92 -6.28 7.20 -2.21
CA LYS A 92 -6.69 5.81 -2.03
C LYS A 92 -7.07 5.24 -3.40
N GLY A 93 -6.69 4.00 -3.64
CA GLY A 93 -7.06 3.26 -4.83
C GLY A 93 -7.20 1.77 -4.54
N SER A 94 -7.65 1.05 -5.55
CA SER A 94 -7.76 -0.41 -5.53
C SER A 94 -7.35 -0.93 -6.90
N ALA A 95 -6.95 -2.20 -6.96
CA ALA A 95 -6.59 -2.84 -8.22
C ALA A 95 -7.70 -2.59 -9.29
N PRO A 96 -7.34 -2.25 -10.54
CA PRO A 96 -6.00 -2.37 -11.13
C PRO A 96 -5.07 -1.17 -10.89
N ILE A 97 -5.49 -0.10 -10.21
CA ILE A 97 -4.61 1.04 -9.93
C ILE A 97 -3.47 0.58 -9.00
N THR A 98 -2.24 0.77 -9.46
CA THR A 98 -1.04 0.35 -8.73
C THR A 98 -0.68 1.35 -7.63
N ALA A 99 0.14 0.88 -6.67
CA ALA A 99 0.68 1.77 -5.64
C ALA A 99 1.56 2.87 -6.24
N GLU A 100 2.33 2.56 -7.29
CA GLU A 100 3.18 3.52 -7.98
C GLU A 100 2.38 4.62 -8.66
N GLU A 101 1.31 4.29 -9.40
CA GLU A 101 0.44 5.30 -10.03
C GLU A 101 -0.15 6.27 -9.00
N LEU A 102 -0.58 5.77 -7.83
CA LEU A 102 -1.07 6.62 -6.75
C LEU A 102 0.03 7.51 -6.16
N ILE A 103 1.25 7.01 -6.02
CA ILE A 103 2.38 7.80 -5.50
C ILE A 103 2.74 8.90 -6.51
N ILE A 104 2.79 8.60 -7.80
CA ILE A 104 3.07 9.57 -8.85
C ILE A 104 2.00 10.67 -8.86
N ASP A 105 0.71 10.31 -8.82
CA ASP A 105 -0.39 11.29 -8.70
C ASP A 105 -0.22 12.15 -7.44
N LEU A 106 -0.01 11.52 -6.28
CA LEU A 106 0.21 12.23 -5.02
C LEU A 106 1.36 13.25 -5.11
N LEU A 107 2.52 12.83 -5.63
CA LEU A 107 3.72 13.66 -5.72
C LEU A 107 3.62 14.75 -6.79
N SER A 108 2.73 14.58 -7.78
CA SER A 108 2.45 15.61 -8.80
C SER A 108 1.68 16.81 -8.25
N ARG A 109 0.99 16.65 -7.11
CA ARG A 109 0.15 17.68 -6.48
C ARG A 109 0.93 18.64 -5.57
N VAL A 110 2.23 18.41 -5.40
CA VAL A 110 3.07 19.20 -4.49
C VAL A 110 4.33 19.70 -5.18
N SER A 111 4.92 20.75 -4.62
CA SER A 111 6.07 21.44 -5.20
C SER A 111 7.24 20.51 -5.52
N THR A 112 7.93 20.79 -6.62
CA THR A 112 9.20 20.14 -7.00
C THR A 112 10.43 20.89 -6.47
N ASN A 113 10.25 22.01 -5.78
CA ASN A 113 11.34 22.82 -5.25
C ASN A 113 12.08 22.11 -4.11
N SER A 114 13.30 21.64 -4.37
CA SER A 114 14.12 20.92 -3.40
C SER A 114 14.58 21.77 -2.22
N LEU A 115 14.80 23.08 -2.40
CA LEU A 115 15.17 23.99 -1.31
C LEU A 115 14.04 24.12 -0.29
N LEU A 116 12.80 24.23 -0.78
CA LEU A 116 11.61 24.24 0.09
C LEU A 116 11.53 22.96 0.92
N TRP A 117 11.72 21.79 0.31
CA TRP A 117 11.70 20.51 1.03
C TRP A 117 12.88 20.37 2.00
N GLN A 118 14.03 20.93 1.68
CA GLN A 118 15.17 21.02 2.60
C GLN A 118 14.83 21.83 3.86
N GLU A 119 14.27 23.02 3.70
CA GLU A 119 13.85 23.85 4.83
C GLU A 119 12.75 23.18 5.65
N LEU A 120 11.75 22.60 4.97
CA LEU A 120 10.61 21.97 5.61
C LEU A 120 11.02 20.71 6.40
N SER A 121 11.87 19.86 5.83
CA SER A 121 12.40 18.65 6.50
C SER A 121 13.41 18.94 7.63
N ALA A 122 14.00 20.14 7.66
CA ALA A 122 14.87 20.56 8.76
C ALA A 122 14.09 20.84 10.06
N ILE A 123 12.79 21.15 9.93
CA ILE A 123 11.92 21.54 11.05
C ILE A 123 10.88 20.47 11.35
N TYR A 124 10.39 19.80 10.31
CA TYR A 124 9.28 18.87 10.37
C TYR A 124 9.67 17.46 9.94
N ASP A 125 8.98 16.48 10.49
CA ASP A 125 9.06 15.08 10.07
C ASP A 125 8.21 14.87 8.81
N VAL A 126 8.87 14.69 7.68
CA VAL A 126 8.24 14.48 6.36
C VAL A 126 8.24 13.00 6.01
N GLN A 127 7.08 12.49 5.63
CA GLN A 127 6.88 11.07 5.37
C GLN A 127 6.01 10.82 4.14
N VAL A 128 6.39 9.84 3.33
CA VAL A 128 5.52 9.20 2.35
C VAL A 128 5.11 7.84 2.92
N ARG A 129 3.86 7.74 3.33
CA ARG A 129 3.28 6.52 3.91
C ARG A 129 2.55 5.73 2.84
N ILE A 130 2.84 4.44 2.75
CA ILE A 130 2.27 3.52 1.79
C ILE A 130 1.61 2.39 2.58
N ALA A 131 0.28 2.46 2.69
CA ALA A 131 -0.52 1.43 3.32
C ALA A 131 -1.07 0.49 2.26
N ILE A 132 -0.74 -0.79 2.34
CA ILE A 132 -1.24 -1.82 1.44
C ILE A 132 -2.14 -2.80 2.18
N HIS A 133 -3.19 -3.22 1.50
CA HIS A 133 -4.11 -4.24 1.96
C HIS A 133 -4.09 -5.40 0.97
N MET A 134 -3.83 -6.60 1.44
CA MET A 134 -3.76 -7.79 0.62
C MET A 134 -4.55 -8.97 1.21
N LYS A 135 -5.24 -9.68 0.32
CA LYS A 135 -5.81 -11.01 0.51
C LYS A 135 -4.96 -12.01 -0.26
N GLY A 136 -4.55 -13.09 0.40
CA GLY A 136 -3.60 -14.05 -0.16
C GLY A 136 -2.15 -13.66 0.08
N TRP A 137 -1.25 -14.62 -0.12
CA TRP A 137 0.12 -14.58 0.42
C TRP A 137 1.19 -14.10 -0.58
N ASN A 138 0.87 -14.01 -1.88
CA ASN A 138 1.84 -13.67 -2.93
C ASN A 138 1.43 -12.40 -3.70
N LYS A 139 1.30 -11.28 -2.98
CA LYS A 139 0.99 -9.97 -3.56
C LYS A 139 2.11 -8.97 -3.34
N GLY A 140 2.26 -8.06 -4.29
CA GLY A 140 3.30 -7.05 -4.23
C GLY A 140 3.01 -5.82 -5.07
N PHE A 141 3.94 -4.88 -4.98
CA PHE A 141 4.02 -3.70 -5.82
C PHE A 141 5.49 -3.33 -5.95
N ASN A 142 5.82 -2.57 -6.99
CA ASN A 142 7.15 -2.04 -7.20
C ASN A 142 7.09 -0.51 -7.21
N LEU A 143 8.22 0.12 -6.91
CA LEU A 143 8.46 1.53 -7.16
C LEU A 143 9.66 1.62 -8.09
N THR A 144 9.55 2.39 -9.16
CA THR A 144 10.70 2.69 -10.03
C THR A 144 11.74 3.53 -9.30
N ALA A 145 12.98 3.49 -9.80
CA ALA A 145 14.06 4.35 -9.31
C ALA A 145 13.69 5.84 -9.38
N GLN A 146 12.93 6.25 -10.41
CA GLN A 146 12.45 7.62 -10.56
C GLN A 146 11.46 8.00 -9.44
N THR A 147 10.51 7.13 -9.11
CA THR A 147 9.57 7.35 -8.01
C THR A 147 10.31 7.45 -6.68
N VAL A 148 11.27 6.57 -6.43
CA VAL A 148 12.10 6.60 -5.21
C VAL A 148 12.95 7.88 -5.15
N GLN A 149 13.57 8.28 -6.26
CA GLN A 149 14.31 9.54 -6.35
C GLN A 149 13.41 10.73 -6.03
N ARG A 150 12.21 10.76 -6.59
CA ARG A 150 11.26 11.84 -6.32
C ARG A 150 10.93 11.92 -4.83
N ILE A 151 10.67 10.80 -4.15
CA ILE A 151 10.44 10.79 -2.69
C ILE A 151 11.68 11.30 -1.93
N SER A 152 12.88 10.94 -2.38
CA SER A 152 14.15 11.41 -1.79
C SER A 152 14.33 12.93 -1.91
N GLU A 153 13.91 13.55 -3.03
CA GLU A 153 13.94 15.01 -3.20
C GLU A 153 13.03 15.76 -2.22
N LEU A 154 11.95 15.13 -1.77
CA LEU A 154 11.10 15.65 -0.70
C LEU A 154 11.76 15.52 0.69
N ARG A 155 12.91 14.83 0.77
CA ARG A 155 13.57 14.42 2.03
C ARG A 155 12.63 13.68 2.96
N ALA A 156 11.70 12.92 2.37
CA ALA A 156 10.70 12.19 3.09
C ALA A 156 11.19 10.77 3.43
N SER A 157 10.90 10.30 4.63
CA SER A 157 11.01 8.87 4.95
C SER A 157 9.89 8.10 4.26
N MET A 158 10.19 6.87 3.80
CA MET A 158 9.17 5.95 3.33
C MET A 158 8.70 5.08 4.49
N VAL A 159 7.39 5.07 4.76
CA VAL A 159 6.78 4.29 5.84
C VAL A 159 5.78 3.31 5.24
N PHE A 160 5.90 2.04 5.58
CA PHE A 160 5.06 0.98 5.02
C PHE A 160 4.14 0.41 6.10
N ASP A 161 2.83 0.48 5.85
CA ASP A 161 1.82 -0.18 6.67
C ASP A 161 1.28 -1.38 5.87
N ILE A 162 1.54 -2.60 6.35
CA ILE A 162 1.21 -3.83 5.61
C ILE A 162 0.07 -4.56 6.33
N TYR A 163 -1.09 -4.61 5.69
CA TYR A 163 -2.28 -5.32 6.19
C TYR A 163 -2.52 -6.58 5.35
N ALA A 164 -2.03 -7.72 5.85
CA ALA A 164 -2.28 -9.03 5.25
C ALA A 164 -3.48 -9.68 5.96
N TYR A 165 -4.57 -9.87 5.21
CA TYR A 165 -5.72 -10.64 5.66
C TYR A 165 -5.49 -12.08 5.21
N GLY A 166 -5.05 -12.92 6.15
CA GLY A 166 -4.97 -14.36 5.90
C GLY A 166 -6.32 -14.87 5.44
N ASN A 167 -6.33 -15.80 4.49
CA ASN A 167 -7.43 -16.75 4.45
C ASN A 167 -7.17 -17.66 5.64
N GLU A 168 -8.04 -17.67 6.65
CA GLU A 168 -8.15 -18.80 7.56
C GLU A 168 -8.62 -20.01 6.74
N GLU A 169 -7.73 -20.57 5.93
CA GLU A 169 -7.88 -21.95 5.49
C GLU A 169 -7.32 -22.79 6.64
N ASN A 170 -8.24 -23.32 7.46
CA ASN A 170 -7.98 -24.46 8.32
C ASN A 170 -7.23 -25.50 7.48
N ILE A 171 -5.93 -25.62 7.72
CA ILE A 171 -5.17 -26.79 7.27
C ILE A 171 -5.51 -27.87 8.30
N GLU A 172 -6.63 -28.57 8.08
CA GLU A 172 -6.85 -29.92 8.60
C GLU A 172 -6.00 -30.92 7.80
#